data_AF-A0A960I709-F1
#
_entry.id   AF-A0A960I709-F1
#
_cell.length_a   1.000
_cell.length_b   1.000
_cell.length_c   1.000
_cell.angle_alpha   90.00
_cell.angle_beta   90.00
_cell.angle_gamma   90.00
#
_symmetry.space_group_name_H-M   'P 1'
#
loop_
_entity.id
_entity.type
_entity.pdbx_description
1 polymer ?
#
loop_
_entity_poly.entity_id
_entity_poly.type
_entity_poly.pdbx_seq_one_letter_code
_entity_poly.pdbx_strand_id
1 'polypeptide(L)'
;MNDKKSVRMNADEAWSFLAAAHTGILTTLRSDGFPVSLPVWFVVEDQTVLVAGPGHTKKFVRVRNDDRCSFLAETGDRWAELQAVQITGRARLVDSPDWEHVDALLDAKYAGFRTPRSEMPAETREYYDNSRSLLAIEPEGRLLTWDNRKLF
;
A
#
# COMPACT_ATOMS: atom_id res chain seq x y z
N MET A 1 -16.04 -2.73 -36.65
CA MET A 1 -15.12 -3.22 -35.60
C MET A 1 -15.70 -2.78 -34.27
N ASN A 2 -16.02 -3.73 -33.39
CA ASN A 2 -16.67 -3.46 -32.11
C ASN A 2 -15.64 -2.86 -31.14
N ASP A 3 -15.61 -1.54 -31.02
CA ASP A 3 -14.73 -0.86 -30.06
C ASP A 3 -15.36 -0.99 -28.66
N LYS A 4 -15.04 -2.10 -27.99
CA LYS A 4 -15.67 -2.46 -26.71
C LYS A 4 -15.06 -1.58 -25.63
N LYS A 5 -15.81 -0.57 -25.17
CA LYS A 5 -15.43 0.25 -24.00
C LYS A 5 -14.97 -0.66 -22.85
N SER A 6 -13.84 -0.32 -22.25
CA SER A 6 -13.23 -1.08 -21.15
C SER A 6 -12.85 -0.14 -20.02
N VAL A 7 -13.15 -0.55 -18.79
CA VAL A 7 -12.70 0.14 -17.57
C VAL A 7 -11.23 -0.15 -17.25
N ARG A 8 -10.58 -1.06 -17.99
CA ARG A 8 -9.26 -1.57 -17.61
C ARG A 8 -8.19 -0.49 -17.74
N MET A 9 -7.38 -0.34 -16.69
CA MET A 9 -6.15 0.44 -16.75
C MET A 9 -5.01 -0.38 -17.37
N ASN A 10 -4.13 0.27 -18.13
CA ASN A 10 -2.83 -0.31 -18.47
C ASN A 10 -1.89 -0.28 -17.23
N ALA A 11 -0.67 -0.82 -17.38
CA ALA A 11 0.27 -0.93 -16.26
C ALA A 11 0.69 0.45 -15.71
N ASP A 12 1.03 1.38 -16.59
CA ASP A 12 1.49 2.72 -16.19
C ASP A 12 0.38 3.52 -15.51
N GLU A 13 -0.85 3.42 -16.03
CA GLU A 13 -2.05 4.02 -15.42
C GLU A 13 -2.29 3.45 -14.01
N ALA A 14 -2.16 2.13 -13.84
CA ALA A 14 -2.38 1.47 -12.56
C ALA A 14 -1.32 1.86 -11.52
N TRP A 15 -0.05 1.90 -11.90
CA TRP A 15 1.03 2.32 -11.00
C TRP A 15 0.98 3.80 -10.67
N SER A 16 0.62 4.65 -11.64
CA SER A 16 0.38 6.07 -11.40
C SER A 16 -0.78 6.30 -10.44
N PHE A 17 -1.87 5.52 -10.58
CA PHE A 17 -2.98 5.55 -9.65
C PHE A 17 -2.55 5.14 -8.23
N LEU A 18 -1.82 4.03 -8.08
CA LEU A 18 -1.32 3.57 -6.78
C LEU A 18 -0.39 4.60 -6.13
N ALA A 19 0.52 5.20 -6.91
CA ALA A 19 1.44 6.22 -6.39
C ALA A 19 0.68 7.43 -5.82
N ALA A 20 -0.37 7.87 -6.51
CA ALA A 20 -1.20 9.01 -6.10
C ALA A 20 -2.19 8.69 -4.96
N ALA A 21 -2.62 7.44 -4.81
CA ALA A 21 -3.60 7.06 -3.80
C ALA A 21 -3.04 7.25 -2.38
N HIS A 22 -3.86 7.86 -1.50
CA HIS A 22 -3.43 8.22 -0.15
C HIS A 22 -3.38 7.01 0.80
N THR A 23 -4.39 6.15 0.76
CA THR A 23 -4.54 5.02 1.67
C THR A 23 -4.71 3.75 0.87
N GLY A 24 -4.06 2.67 1.31
CA GLY A 24 -4.29 1.33 0.79
C GLY A 24 -4.89 0.42 1.85
N ILE A 25 -5.52 -0.66 1.42
CA ILE A 25 -6.05 -1.73 2.26
C ILE A 25 -5.15 -2.94 2.05
N LEU A 26 -4.31 -3.22 3.05
CA LEU A 26 -3.46 -4.40 3.08
C LEU A 26 -4.22 -5.56 3.73
N THR A 27 -4.42 -6.63 2.97
CA THR A 27 -4.99 -7.89 3.45
C THR A 27 -3.88 -8.92 3.59
N THR A 28 -3.72 -9.45 4.81
CA THR A 28 -2.73 -10.48 5.17
C THR A 28 -3.44 -11.67 5.81
N LEU A 29 -2.79 -12.84 5.87
CA LEU A 29 -3.40 -14.06 6.40
C LEU A 29 -3.00 -14.30 7.86
N ARG A 30 -3.96 -14.69 8.68
CA ARG A 30 -3.69 -15.31 9.99
C ARG A 30 -3.13 -16.72 9.79
N SER A 31 -2.60 -17.31 10.86
CA SER A 31 -2.09 -18.70 10.84
C SER A 31 -3.16 -19.76 10.53
N ASP A 32 -4.44 -19.43 10.72
CA ASP A 32 -5.59 -20.26 10.35
C ASP A 32 -6.12 -19.96 8.93
N GLY A 33 -5.44 -19.10 8.18
CA GLY A 33 -5.80 -18.70 6.81
C GLY A 33 -6.89 -17.63 6.72
N PHE A 34 -7.47 -17.16 7.83
CA PHE A 34 -8.46 -16.08 7.76
C PHE A 34 -7.81 -14.76 7.33
N PRO A 35 -8.40 -14.03 6.36
CA PRO A 35 -7.88 -12.75 5.92
C PRO A 35 -8.11 -11.67 6.97
N VAL A 36 -7.13 -10.77 7.12
CA VAL A 36 -7.20 -9.57 7.95
C VAL A 36 -6.80 -8.38 7.09
N SER A 37 -7.79 -7.52 6.82
CA SER A 37 -7.64 -6.28 6.05
C SER A 37 -7.49 -5.09 6.99
N LEU A 38 -6.49 -4.24 6.74
CA LEU A 38 -6.21 -3.04 7.53
C LEU A 38 -5.84 -1.87 6.59
N PRO A 39 -6.28 -0.64 6.89
CA PRO A 39 -5.82 0.54 6.18
C PRO A 39 -4.34 0.83 6.52
N VAL A 40 -3.57 1.23 5.52
CA VAL A 40 -2.14 1.59 5.65
C VAL A 40 -1.81 2.78 4.76
N TRP A 41 -0.86 3.60 5.22
CA TRP A 41 -0.11 4.50 4.35
C TRP A 41 1.01 3.74 3.65
N PHE A 42 1.37 4.18 2.45
CA PHE A 42 2.29 3.47 1.59
C PHE A 42 2.91 4.40 0.54
N VAL A 43 4.06 4.00 0.02
CA VAL A 43 4.67 4.59 -1.17
C VAL A 43 4.84 3.52 -2.24
N VAL A 44 5.05 3.95 -3.48
CA VAL A 44 5.33 3.06 -4.61
C VAL A 44 6.72 3.40 -5.11
N GLU A 45 7.54 2.38 -5.31
CA GLU A 45 8.85 2.47 -5.92
C GLU A 45 9.06 1.24 -6.80
N ASP A 46 9.55 1.40 -8.03
CA ASP A 46 9.85 0.30 -8.95
C ASP A 46 8.77 -0.79 -9.01
N GLN A 47 7.51 -0.36 -9.17
CA GLN A 47 6.35 -1.27 -9.23
C GLN A 47 6.21 -2.17 -8.00
N THR A 48 6.65 -1.67 -6.85
CA THR A 48 6.58 -2.31 -5.54
C THR A 48 5.89 -1.35 -4.57
N VAL A 49 4.91 -1.86 -3.82
CA VAL A 49 4.28 -1.09 -2.75
C VAL A 49 5.09 -1.27 -1.47
N LEU A 50 5.52 -0.17 -0.87
CA LEU A 50 6.28 -0.14 0.37
C LEU A 50 5.40 0.31 1.53
N VAL A 51 5.37 -0.48 2.61
CA VAL A 51 4.61 -0.20 3.83
C VAL A 51 5.54 -0.23 5.04
N ALA A 52 5.81 0.93 5.62
CA ALA A 52 6.60 1.08 6.83
C ALA A 52 5.72 1.09 8.09
N GLY A 53 6.29 0.70 9.23
CA GLY A 53 5.64 0.88 10.52
C GLY A 53 6.33 0.11 11.65
N PRO A 54 5.74 0.10 12.86
CA PRO A 54 6.33 -0.62 13.98
C PRO A 54 6.32 -2.13 13.76
N GLY A 55 7.50 -2.73 13.80
CA GLY A 55 7.78 -4.13 13.47
C GLY A 55 7.16 -5.14 14.42
N HIS A 56 6.84 -4.72 15.65
CA HIS A 56 6.08 -5.54 16.61
C HIS A 56 4.60 -5.68 16.26
N THR A 57 4.08 -4.88 15.31
CA THR A 57 2.66 -4.97 14.94
C THR A 57 2.33 -6.29 14.22
N LYS A 58 1.12 -6.80 14.46
CA LYS A 58 0.72 -8.14 14.00
C LYS A 58 0.75 -8.34 12.47
N LYS A 59 0.71 -7.27 11.67
CA LYS A 59 0.84 -7.37 10.20
C LYS A 59 2.22 -7.91 9.77
N PHE A 60 3.30 -7.46 10.39
CA PHE A 60 4.64 -7.96 10.08
C PHE A 60 4.82 -9.41 10.54
N VAL A 61 4.25 -9.76 11.70
CA VAL A 61 4.25 -11.15 12.19
C VAL A 61 3.49 -12.07 11.22
N ARG A 62 2.31 -11.65 10.74
CA ARG A 62 1.54 -12.41 9.75
C ARG A 62 2.33 -12.62 8.46
N VAL A 63 2.90 -11.54 7.90
CA VAL A 63 3.69 -11.61 6.67
C VAL A 63 4.93 -12.51 6.81
N ARG A 64 5.58 -12.51 7.98
CA ARG A 64 6.72 -13.42 8.22
C ARG A 64 6.31 -14.90 8.20
N ASN A 65 5.06 -15.21 8.59
CA ASN A 65 4.55 -16.58 8.63
C ASN A 65 3.94 -17.02 7.29
N ASP A 66 3.28 -16.11 6.60
CA ASP A 66 2.65 -16.32 5.29
C ASP A 66 2.76 -15.02 4.50
N ASP A 67 3.54 -15.06 3.43
CA ASP A 67 3.86 -13.91 2.59
C ASP A 67 2.72 -13.53 1.64
N ARG A 68 1.70 -14.37 1.48
CA ARG A 68 0.58 -14.09 0.58
C ARG A 68 -0.25 -12.92 1.11
N CYS A 69 -0.54 -11.99 0.21
CA CYS A 69 -1.33 -10.82 0.54
C CYS A 69 -2.15 -10.32 -0.65
N SER A 70 -3.07 -9.40 -0.35
CA SER A 70 -3.66 -8.53 -1.35
C SER A 70 -3.56 -7.09 -0.88
N PHE A 71 -3.35 -6.17 -1.82
CA PHE A 71 -3.31 -4.75 -1.57
C PHE A 71 -4.29 -4.05 -2.51
N LEU A 72 -5.22 -3.28 -1.96
CA LEU A 72 -6.21 -2.52 -2.71
C LEU A 72 -6.04 -1.03 -2.43
N ALA A 73 -6.05 -0.21 -3.47
CA ALA A 73 -6.34 1.21 -3.33
C ALA A 73 -7.54 1.56 -4.23
N GLU A 74 -8.41 2.43 -3.74
CA GLU A 74 -9.64 2.83 -4.41
C GLU A 74 -9.92 4.32 -4.20
N THR A 75 -10.76 4.88 -5.08
CA THR A 75 -11.32 6.24 -4.92
C THR A 75 -12.63 6.37 -5.70
N GLY A 76 -13.33 7.47 -5.44
CA GLY A 76 -14.54 7.89 -6.14
C GLY A 76 -15.79 7.74 -5.27
N ASP A 77 -16.61 8.79 -5.22
CA ASP A 77 -17.89 8.76 -4.49
C ASP A 77 -19.05 8.34 -5.40
N ARG A 78 -18.98 8.73 -6.68
CA ARG A 78 -20.01 8.40 -7.67
C ARG A 78 -19.56 7.23 -8.53
N TRP A 79 -20.53 6.43 -9.00
CA TRP A 79 -20.25 5.28 -9.86
C TRP A 79 -19.35 5.61 -11.06
N ALA A 80 -19.57 6.73 -11.74
CA ALA A 80 -18.78 7.16 -12.90
C ALA A 80 -17.34 7.57 -12.56
N GLU A 81 -17.05 7.81 -11.28
CA GLU A 81 -15.76 8.25 -10.76
C GLU A 81 -15.00 7.08 -10.11
N LEU A 82 -15.62 5.90 -9.94
CA LEU A 82 -15.00 4.77 -9.25
C LEU A 82 -13.76 4.28 -9.98
N GLN A 83 -12.67 4.21 -9.25
CA GLN A 83 -11.41 3.65 -9.71
C GLN A 83 -10.81 2.76 -8.63
N ALA A 84 -10.13 1.71 -9.04
CA ALA A 84 -9.25 0.99 -8.12
C ALA A 84 -8.18 0.20 -8.83
N VAL A 85 -7.15 -0.12 -8.05
CA VAL A 85 -6.10 -1.07 -8.39
C VAL A 85 -5.95 -2.04 -7.23
N GLN A 86 -6.07 -3.33 -7.54
CA GLN A 86 -5.81 -4.43 -6.62
C GLN A 86 -4.61 -5.25 -7.09
N ILE A 87 -3.67 -5.41 -6.18
CA ILE A 87 -2.56 -6.34 -6.26
C ILE A 87 -2.98 -7.62 -5.52
N THR A 88 -2.84 -8.76 -6.17
CA THR A 88 -2.67 -10.06 -5.51
C THR A 88 -1.19 -10.38 -5.59
N GLY A 89 -0.53 -10.67 -4.47
CA GLY A 89 0.92 -10.75 -4.47
C GLY A 89 1.54 -11.26 -3.18
N ARG A 90 2.85 -11.04 -3.07
CA ARG A 90 3.64 -11.41 -1.90
C ARG A 90 4.18 -10.17 -1.21
N ALA A 91 4.00 -10.13 0.10
CA ALA A 91 4.65 -9.17 0.97
C ALA A 91 5.89 -9.83 1.56
N ARG A 92 7.03 -9.18 1.48
CA ARG A 92 8.27 -9.62 2.15
C ARG A 92 8.75 -8.54 3.10
N LEU A 93 9.36 -8.94 4.21
CA LEU A 93 10.13 -8.02 5.03
C LEU A 93 11.40 -7.66 4.27
N VAL A 94 11.73 -6.37 4.23
CA VAL A 94 12.99 -5.91 3.66
C VAL A 94 14.06 -5.99 4.74
N ASP A 95 15.09 -6.79 4.49
CA ASP A 95 16.28 -6.85 5.35
C ASP A 95 17.13 -5.60 5.12
N SER A 96 17.55 -4.95 6.21
CA SER A 96 18.36 -3.72 6.20
C SER A 96 17.88 -2.65 5.20
N PRO A 97 16.64 -2.11 5.35
CA PRO A 97 16.13 -1.10 4.43
C PRO A 97 17.01 0.15 4.38
N ASP A 98 17.13 0.76 3.20
CA ASP A 98 17.61 2.14 3.10
C ASP A 98 16.53 3.09 3.64
N TRP A 99 16.64 3.33 4.94
CA TRP A 99 15.65 4.10 5.67
C TRP A 99 15.70 5.60 5.36
N GLU A 100 16.84 6.13 4.96
CA GLU A 100 16.95 7.54 4.53
C GLU A 100 16.11 7.75 3.27
N HIS A 101 16.28 6.87 2.28
CA HIS A 101 15.51 6.91 1.04
C HIS A 101 14.01 6.68 1.27
N VAL A 102 13.64 5.66 2.05
CA VAL A 102 12.24 5.36 2.37
C VAL A 102 11.58 6.51 3.13
N ASP A 103 12.30 7.17 4.05
CA ASP A 103 11.79 8.33 4.77
C ASP A 103 11.58 9.51 3.81
N ALA A 104 12.50 9.75 2.87
CA ALA A 104 12.34 10.79 1.85
C ALA A 104 11.08 10.58 0.99
N LEU A 105 10.81 9.34 0.54
CA LEU A 105 9.59 8.99 -0.18
C LEU A 105 8.33 9.24 0.65
N LEU A 106 8.35 8.80 1.91
CA LEU A 106 7.21 8.95 2.82
C LEU A 106 6.96 10.41 3.19
N ASP A 107 8.01 11.21 3.42
CA ASP A 107 7.90 12.64 3.71
C ASP A 107 7.36 13.40 2.50
N ALA A 108 7.87 13.12 1.30
CA ALA A 108 7.36 13.72 0.07
C ALA A 108 5.86 13.49 -0.12
N LYS A 109 5.36 12.30 0.25
CA LYS A 109 3.93 11.96 0.12
C LYS A 109 3.07 12.42 1.31
N TYR A 110 3.59 12.37 2.54
CA TYR A 110 2.77 12.46 3.75
C TYR A 110 3.11 13.60 4.73
N ALA A 111 4.12 14.43 4.47
CA ALA A 111 4.53 15.47 5.42
C ALA A 111 3.36 16.38 5.89
N GLY A 112 2.46 16.75 4.97
CA GLY A 112 1.28 17.58 5.28
C GLY A 112 0.17 16.91 6.10
N PHE A 113 0.25 15.58 6.29
CA PHE A 113 -0.75 14.80 7.03
C PHE A 113 -0.23 14.30 8.39
N ARG A 114 1.07 14.47 8.66
CA ARG A 114 1.71 14.01 9.90
C ARG A 114 1.55 15.05 11.01
N THR A 115 1.36 14.57 12.23
CA THR A 115 1.62 15.39 13.41
C THR A 115 3.13 15.70 13.45
N PRO A 116 3.54 16.98 13.55
CA PRO A 116 4.94 17.32 13.68
C PRO A 116 5.60 16.57 14.83
N ARG A 117 6.80 16.05 14.60
CA ARG A 117 7.50 15.21 15.58
C ARG A 117 7.73 15.95 16.91
N SER A 118 7.91 17.27 16.86
CA SER A 118 8.02 18.16 18.03
C SER A 118 6.75 18.24 18.88
N GLU A 119 5.59 17.96 18.29
CA GLU A 119 4.28 17.98 18.96
C GLU A 119 3.90 16.59 19.51
N MET A 120 4.65 15.55 19.16
CA MET A 120 4.40 14.19 19.64
C MET A 120 4.95 13.98 21.07
N PRO A 121 4.15 13.41 21.99
CA PRO A 121 4.64 12.97 23.30
C PRO A 121 5.85 12.03 23.17
N ALA A 122 6.77 12.08 24.14
CA ALA A 122 8.00 11.27 24.11
C ALA A 122 7.70 9.77 23.99
N GLU A 123 6.77 9.26 24.79
CA GLU A 123 6.34 7.85 24.76
C GLU A 123 5.78 7.43 23.39
N THR A 124 5.03 8.33 22.72
CA THR A 124 4.52 8.08 21.38
C THR A 124 5.66 7.99 20.38
N ARG A 125 6.65 8.88 20.44
CA ARG A 125 7.83 8.82 19.57
C ARG A 125 8.57 7.50 19.77
N GLU A 126 8.86 7.13 21.00
CA GLU A 126 9.53 5.87 21.34
C GLU A 126 8.77 4.64 20.82
N TYR A 127 7.43 4.62 20.90
CA TYR A 127 6.62 3.51 20.38
C TYR A 127 6.79 3.30 18.86
N TYR A 128 6.96 4.37 18.09
CA TYR A 128 7.14 4.30 16.63
C TYR A 128 8.60 4.16 16.21
N ASP A 129 9.54 4.70 17.00
CA ASP A 129 10.97 4.67 16.71
C ASP A 129 11.61 3.33 17.09
N ASN A 130 11.14 2.71 18.18
CA ASN A 130 11.66 1.43 18.63
C ASN A 130 11.15 0.32 17.72
N SER A 131 12.02 -0.16 16.83
CA SER A 131 11.82 -1.29 15.89
C SER A 131 10.91 -1.03 14.69
N ARG A 132 11.24 -0.02 13.86
CA ARG A 132 10.63 0.11 12.51
C ARG A 132 10.92 -1.11 11.63
N SER A 133 9.97 -1.48 10.78
CA SER A 133 10.09 -2.53 9.77
C SER A 133 9.43 -2.10 8.47
N LEU A 134 9.90 -2.65 7.36
CA LEU A 134 9.43 -2.33 6.01
C LEU A 134 8.92 -3.60 5.34
N LEU A 135 7.72 -3.52 4.77
CA LEU A 135 7.21 -4.51 3.82
C LEU A 135 7.40 -4.00 2.41
N ALA A 136 7.86 -4.88 1.53
CA ALA A 136 7.78 -4.73 0.08
C ALA A 136 6.72 -5.69 -0.47
N ILE A 137 5.74 -5.16 -1.20
CA ILE A 137 4.64 -5.93 -1.78
C ILE A 137 4.80 -5.93 -3.30
N GLU A 138 5.03 -7.11 -3.85
CA GLU A 138 5.25 -7.35 -5.26
C GLU A 138 4.06 -8.13 -5.85
N PRO A 139 3.57 -7.77 -7.05
CA PRO A 139 2.42 -8.45 -7.66
C PRO A 139 2.78 -9.86 -8.13
N GLU A 140 1.91 -10.83 -7.83
CA GLU A 140 1.91 -12.13 -8.48
C GLU A 140 0.97 -12.10 -9.68
N GLY A 141 1.54 -11.78 -10.84
CA GLY A 141 0.80 -11.75 -12.12
C GLY A 141 0.19 -10.38 -12.42
N ARG A 142 -0.99 -10.38 -13.05
CA ARG A 142 -1.61 -9.15 -13.56
C ARG A 142 -2.37 -8.42 -12.45
N LEU A 143 -2.25 -7.10 -12.46
CA LEU A 143 -3.08 -6.22 -11.62
C LEU A 143 -4.56 -6.31 -12.04
N LEU A 144 -5.45 -6.36 -11.04
CA LEU A 144 -6.88 -6.17 -11.25
C LEU A 144 -7.17 -4.67 -11.17
N THR A 145 -7.76 -4.10 -12.21
CA THR A 145 -7.93 -2.65 -12.33
C THR A 145 -9.27 -2.29 -12.94
N TRP A 146 -9.80 -1.14 -12.51
CA TRP A 146 -10.93 -0.49 -13.16
C TRP A 146 -10.87 1.02 -12.98
N ASP A 147 -11.28 1.75 -14.01
CA ASP A 147 -11.50 3.18 -14.05
C ASP A 147 -12.82 3.44 -14.80
N ASN A 148 -13.88 3.75 -14.06
CA ASN A 148 -15.21 3.95 -14.65
C ASN A 148 -15.29 5.23 -15.48
N ARG A 149 -14.35 6.17 -15.35
CA ARG A 149 -14.30 7.39 -16.16
C ARG A 149 -14.07 7.07 -17.63
N LYS A 150 -13.41 5.94 -17.94
CA LYS A 150 -13.19 5.44 -19.31
C LYS A 150 -14.47 4.99 -20.04
N LEU A 151 -15.61 4.93 -19.33
CA LEU A 151 -16.91 4.60 -19.93
C LEU A 151 -17.60 5.83 -20.53
N PHE A 152 -17.12 7.03 -20.24
CA PHE A 152 -17.62 8.31 -20.75
C PHE A 152 -16.61 8.93 -21.70
#